data_AF-A0A1X1DEM6-F1
#
_entry.id   AF-A0A1X1DEM6-F1
#
_cell.length_a   1.000
_cell.length_b   1.000
_cell.length_c   1.000
_cell.angle_alpha   90.00
_cell.angle_beta   90.00
_cell.angle_gamma   90.00
#
_symmetry.space_group_name_H-M   'P 1'
#
loop_
_entity.id
_entity.type
_entity.pdbx_description
1 polymer ?
#
loop_
_entity_poly.entity_id
_entity_poly.type
_entity_poly.pdbx_seq_one_letter_code
_entity_poly.pdbx_strand_id
1 'polypeptide(L)'
;MKDYYRIDLEAFMQNNAALINEIKSKAPAYADELGVETEQYINREVKQAHLDYIQSLNVRDPYEYYVAQHEEDRYLADQLIAAHRAALHPAS
;
A
#
# COMPACT_ATOMS: atom_id res chain seq x y z
N MET A 1 -5.89 16.29 2.71
CA MET A 1 -6.55 15.00 2.45
C MET A 1 -5.69 13.92 3.06
N LYS A 2 -6.27 12.89 3.70
CA LYS A 2 -5.51 11.78 4.27
C LYS A 2 -4.84 11.00 3.14
N ASP A 3 -3.64 10.49 3.39
CA ASP A 3 -2.97 9.56 2.48
C ASP A 3 -3.35 8.14 2.90
N TYR A 4 -4.48 7.65 2.37
CA TYR A 4 -5.03 6.35 2.74
C TYR A 4 -4.11 5.19 2.37
N TYR A 5 -3.33 5.32 1.29
CA TYR A 5 -2.31 4.34 0.93
C TYR A 5 -1.22 4.25 2.01
N ARG A 6 -0.70 5.40 2.44
CA ARG A 6 0.32 5.43 3.49
C ARG A 6 -0.19 4.86 4.80
N ILE A 7 -1.41 5.20 5.21
CA ILE A 7 -2.03 4.68 6.43
C ILE A 7 -2.16 3.15 6.35
N ASP A 8 -2.64 2.62 5.22
CA ASP A 8 -2.76 1.18 5.01
C ASP A 8 -1.41 0.46 4.98
N LEU A 9 -0.40 1.06 4.33
CA LEU A 9 0.96 0.52 4.31
C LEU A 9 1.57 0.47 5.72
N GLU A 10 1.39 1.52 6.52
CA GLU A 10 1.86 1.55 7.92
C GLU A 10 1.16 0.47 8.76
N ALA A 11 -0.16 0.32 8.61
CA ALA A 11 -0.93 -0.74 9.27
C ALA A 11 -0.48 -2.15 8.82
N PHE A 12 -0.25 -2.34 7.52
CA PHE A 12 0.28 -3.58 6.96
C PHE A 12 1.64 -3.94 7.57
N MET A 13 2.56 -2.98 7.65
CA MET A 13 3.88 -3.20 8.25
C MET A 13 3.80 -3.58 9.73
N GLN A 14 2.90 -2.95 10.49
CA GLN A 14 2.70 -3.26 11.91
C GLN A 14 2.15 -4.67 12.10
N ASN A 15 1.16 -5.06 11.28
CA ASN A 15 0.52 -6.38 11.36
C ASN A 15 1.41 -7.51 10.83
N ASN A 16 2.42 -7.19 10.00
CA ASN A 16 3.31 -8.17 9.36
C ASN A 16 4.77 -8.02 9.82
N ALA A 17 5.00 -7.62 11.07
CA ALA A 17 6.34 -7.31 11.59
C ALA A 17 7.39 -8.42 11.34
N ALA A 18 6.99 -9.70 11.39
CA ALA A 18 7.88 -10.83 11.09
C ALA A 18 8.39 -10.81 9.65
N LEU A 19 7.50 -10.61 8.67
CA LEU A 19 7.84 -10.46 7.25
C LEU A 19 8.75 -9.24 7.03
N ILE A 20 8.42 -8.11 7.66
CA ILE A 20 9.22 -6.89 7.54
C ILE A 20 10.64 -7.10 8.09
N ASN A 21 10.78 -7.84 9.20
CA ASN A 21 12.09 -8.18 9.77
C ASN A 21 12.87 -9.13 8.84
N GLU A 22 12.21 -10.08 8.19
CA GLU A 22 12.83 -10.96 7.21
C GLU A 22 13.37 -10.15 6.02
N ILE A 23 12.57 -9.25 5.43
CA ILE A 23 13.00 -8.34 4.35
C ILE A 23 14.23 -7.55 4.79
N LYS A 24 14.19 -6.92 5.97
CA LYS A 24 15.31 -6.15 6.52
C LYS A 24 16.57 -6.98 6.73
N SER A 25 16.43 -8.24 7.17
CA SER A 25 17.58 -9.11 7.42
C SER A 25 18.33 -9.49 6.14
N LYS A 26 17.61 -9.63 5.02
CA LYS A 26 18.17 -10.01 3.72
C LYS A 26 18.62 -8.80 2.89
N ALA A 27 18.11 -7.62 3.21
CA ALA A 27 18.34 -6.41 2.44
C ALA A 27 19.82 -6.05 2.21
N PRO A 28 20.75 -6.17 3.18
CA PRO A 28 22.15 -5.82 2.93
C PRO A 28 22.81 -6.63 1.81
N ALA A 29 22.50 -7.92 1.72
CA ALA A 29 23.06 -8.81 0.69
C ALA A 29 22.44 -8.50 -0.69
N TYR A 30 21.10 -8.44 -0.77
CA TYR A 30 20.43 -8.22 -2.05
C TYR A 30 20.56 -6.79 -2.57
N ALA A 31 20.68 -5.79 -1.69
CA ALA A 31 20.91 -4.42 -2.09
C ALA A 31 22.28 -4.26 -2.78
N ASP A 32 23.32 -4.90 -2.23
CA ASP A 32 24.66 -4.94 -2.82
C ASP A 32 24.66 -5.64 -4.19
N GLU A 33 24.03 -6.82 -4.29
CA GLU A 33 23.88 -7.56 -5.56
C GLU A 33 23.17 -6.75 -6.66
N LEU A 34 22.20 -5.93 -6.28
CA LEU A 34 21.41 -5.11 -7.19
C LEU A 34 22.00 -3.70 -7.41
N GLY A 35 23.08 -3.34 -6.71
CA GLY A 35 23.68 -2.01 -6.78
C GLY A 35 22.76 -0.88 -6.32
N VAL A 36 21.91 -1.15 -5.32
CA VAL A 36 20.96 -0.16 -4.76
C VAL A 36 21.22 0.06 -3.27
N GLU A 37 20.73 1.18 -2.73
CA GLU A 37 20.79 1.42 -1.29
C GLU A 37 19.90 0.43 -0.52
N THR A 38 20.36 -0.01 0.65
CA THR A 38 19.61 -0.96 1.50
C THR A 38 18.19 -0.46 1.81
N GLU A 39 18.03 0.83 2.11
CA GLU A 39 16.71 1.42 2.37
C GLU A 39 15.81 1.43 1.13
N GLN A 40 16.38 1.63 -0.06
CA GLN A 40 15.62 1.59 -1.31
C GLN A 40 15.12 0.18 -1.61
N TYR A 41 15.97 -0.83 -1.38
CA TYR A 41 15.57 -2.23 -1.50
C TYR A 41 14.44 -2.57 -0.52
N ILE A 42 14.60 -2.24 0.77
CA ILE A 42 13.56 -2.49 1.79
C ILE A 42 12.25 -1.82 1.39
N ASN A 43 12.29 -0.55 0.98
CA ASN A 43 11.09 0.17 0.57
C ASN A 43 10.41 -0.48 -0.64
N ARG A 44 11.19 -0.96 -1.61
CA ARG A 44 10.65 -1.69 -2.77
C ARG A 44 9.97 -2.99 -2.34
N GLU A 45 10.65 -3.82 -1.57
CA GLU A 45 10.14 -5.13 -1.17
C GLU A 45 8.90 -5.02 -0.28
N VAL A 46 8.88 -4.05 0.64
CA VAL A 46 7.71 -3.80 1.50
C VAL A 46 6.51 -3.34 0.67
N LYS A 47 6.71 -2.45 -0.31
CA LYS A 47 5.64 -2.01 -1.22
C LYS A 47 5.13 -3.15 -2.10
N GLN A 48 6.03 -4.03 -2.56
CA GLN A 48 5.64 -5.19 -3.35
C GLN A 48 4.83 -6.17 -2.50
N ALA A 49 5.29 -6.50 -1.30
CA ALA A 49 4.56 -7.38 -0.39
C ALA A 49 3.17 -6.84 -0.01
N HIS A 50 3.07 -5.51 0.17
CA HIS A 50 1.79 -4.84 0.39
C HIS A 50 0.88 -4.96 -0.84
N LEU A 51 1.40 -4.73 -2.04
CA LEU A 51 0.63 -4.90 -3.28
C LEU A 51 0.14 -6.34 -3.47
N ASP A 52 1.01 -7.33 -3.23
CA ASP A 52 0.68 -8.75 -3.34
C ASP A 52 -0.43 -9.12 -2.32
N TYR A 53 -0.36 -8.57 -1.11
CA TYR A 53 -1.42 -8.71 -0.11
C TYR A 53 -2.76 -8.15 -0.62
N ILE A 54 -2.78 -6.93 -1.14
CA ILE A 54 -4.01 -6.33 -1.68
C ILE A 54 -4.57 -7.14 -2.86
N GLN A 55 -3.70 -7.63 -3.75
CA GLN A 55 -4.11 -8.51 -4.85
C GLN A 55 -4.73 -9.82 -4.34
N SER A 56 -4.18 -10.39 -3.26
CA SER A 56 -4.71 -11.62 -2.64
C SER A 56 -6.13 -11.46 -2.07
N LEU A 57 -6.51 -10.23 -1.72
CA LEU A 57 -7.87 -9.90 -1.24
C LEU A 57 -8.89 -9.79 -2.39
N ASN A 58 -8.46 -9.95 -3.65
CA ASN A 58 -9.29 -9.79 -4.85
C ASN A 58 -9.98 -8.41 -4.91
N VAL A 59 -9.30 -7.39 -4.38
CA VAL A 59 -9.75 -5.99 -4.40
C VAL A 59 -9.64 -5.46 -5.82
N ARG A 60 -10.75 -4.94 -6.36
CA ARG A 60 -10.81 -4.40 -7.72
C ARG A 60 -10.13 -3.04 -7.86
N ASP A 61 -10.28 -2.19 -6.86
CA ASP A 61 -9.70 -0.86 -6.79
C ASP A 61 -9.01 -0.68 -5.43
N PRO A 62 -7.67 -0.69 -5.38
CA PRO A 62 -6.93 -0.51 -4.14
C PRO A 62 -7.23 0.82 -3.43
N TYR A 63 -7.46 1.90 -4.17
CA TYR A 63 -7.76 3.20 -3.55
C TYR A 63 -9.08 3.14 -2.78
N GLU A 64 -10.12 2.55 -3.38
CA GLU A 64 -11.40 2.37 -2.71
C GLU A 64 -11.28 1.53 -1.45
N TYR A 65 -10.48 0.46 -1.51
CA TYR A 65 -10.20 -0.37 -0.34
C TYR A 65 -9.51 0.43 0.77
N TYR A 66 -8.47 1.22 0.46
CA TYR A 66 -7.76 2.02 1.46
C TYR A 66 -8.70 3.04 2.13
N VAL A 67 -9.54 3.71 1.35
CA VAL A 67 -10.53 4.67 1.87
C VAL A 67 -11.54 3.97 2.76
N ALA A 68 -12.12 2.85 2.30
CA ALA A 68 -13.13 2.10 3.06
C ALA A 68 -12.59 1.54 4.38
N GLN A 69 -11.30 1.19 4.41
CA GLN A 69 -10.65 0.62 5.59
C GLN A 69 -10.25 1.67 6.64
N HIS A 70 -9.87 2.89 6.21
CA HIS A 70 -9.22 3.88 7.07
C HIS A 70 -9.95 5.23 7.20
N GLU A 71 -11.04 5.44 6.47
CA GLU A 71 -11.93 6.57 6.71
C GLU A 71 -13.07 6.19 7.65
N GLU A 72 -13.10 6.83 8.82
CA GLU A 72 -14.12 6.60 9.85
C GLU A 72 -15.45 7.30 9.50
N ASP A 73 -15.37 8.45 8.83
CA ASP A 73 -16.55 9.15 8.32
C ASP A 73 -17.03 8.49 7.02
N ARG A 74 -18.06 7.64 7.16
CA ARG A 74 -18.66 6.92 6.02
C ARG A 74 -19.16 7.85 4.91
N TYR A 75 -19.69 9.02 5.25
CA TYR A 75 -20.19 9.95 4.25
C TYR A 75 -19.04 10.53 3.44
N LEU A 76 -17.94 10.91 4.11
CA LEU A 76 -16.73 11.36 3.44
C LEU A 76 -16.11 10.22 2.59
N ALA A 77 -16.06 9.00 3.12
CA ALA A 77 -15.53 7.83 2.39
C ALA A 77 -16.26 7.63 1.05
N ASP A 78 -17.59 7.64 1.06
CA ASP A 78 -18.41 7.48 -0.14
C ASP A 78 -18.18 8.63 -1.15
N GLN A 79 -18.03 9.87 -0.68
CA GLN A 79 -17.72 11.01 -1.54
C GLN A 79 -16.36 10.87 -2.23
N LEU A 80 -15.34 10.43 -1.48
CA LEU A 80 -13.99 10.25 -2.01
C LEU A 80 -13.92 9.12 -3.04
N ILE A 81 -14.62 8.02 -2.79
CA ILE A 81 -14.74 6.90 -3.73
C ILE A 81 -15.48 7.34 -5.00
N ALA A 82 -16.60 8.05 -4.86
CA ALA A 82 -17.34 8.57 -6.01
C ALA A 82 -16.50 9.52 -6.87
N ALA A 83 -15.76 10.44 -6.23
CA ALA A 83 -14.84 11.35 -6.91
C ALA A 83 -13.72 10.61 -7.65
N HIS A 84 -13.16 9.56 -7.03
CA HIS A 84 -12.13 8.73 -7.66
C HIS A 84 -12.64 8.02 -8.91
N ARG A 85 -13.79 7.34 -8.81
CA ARG A 85 -14.43 6.66 -9.94
C ARG A 85 -14.72 7.61 -11.11
N ALA A 86 -15.21 8.82 -10.80
CA ALA A 86 -15.47 9.84 -11.80
C ALA A 86 -14.18 10.32 -12.50
N ALA A 87 -13.07 10.41 -11.78
CA ALA A 87 -11.77 10.78 -12.35
C ALA A 87 -11.17 9.69 -13.26
N LEU A 88 -11.46 8.42 -12.99
CA LEU A 88 -11.03 7.28 -13.84
C LEU A 88 -11.86 7.15 -15.12
N HIS A 89 -13.11 7.61 -15.09
CA HIS A 89 -14.02 7.63 -16.24
C HIS A 89 -14.47 9.06 -16.54
N PRO A 90 -13.55 9.94 -16.98
CA PRO A 90 -13.96 11.28 -17.40
C PRO A 90 -14.97 11.11 -18.54
N ALA A 91 -16.17 11.65 -18.36
CA ALA A 91 -17.19 11.65 -19.39
C ALA A 91 -16.56 12.23 -20.67
N SER A 92 -16.46 11.38 -21.70
CA SER A 92 -15.89 11.74 -22.99
C SER A 92 -16.71 12.81 -23.70
#